data_AF-A0A973F9R4-F1
#
_entry.id   AF-A0A973F9R4-F1
#
_cell.length_a   1.000
_cell.length_b   1.000
_cell.length_c   1.000
_cell.angle_alpha   90.00
_cell.angle_beta   90.00
_cell.angle_gamma   90.00
#
_symmetry.space_group_name_H-M   'P 1'
#
loop_
_entity.id
_entity.type
_entity.pdbx_description
1 polymer ?
#
loop_
_entity_poly.entity_id
_entity_poly.type
_entity_poly.pdbx_seq_one_letter_code
_entity_poly.pdbx_strand_id
1 'polypeptide(L)'
;MQLLTEIEKSQEKILIIDNYGDGDGLTLLKETLQKYDYDVFVTPKIPQKNSHFFAYIFINVTDKVLDKLIYSPHNKYVFIFINKTKFAHSLHKLVTNHKLPVKVIDIVSHDGYQEREIEQIVWFTFSETTESLLTLRPAYMKKQVK
;
A
#
# COMPACT_ATOMS: atom_id res chain seq x y z
N MET A 1 8.85 -43.99 9.03
CA MET A 1 8.10 -42.73 8.93
C MET A 1 9.08 -41.68 8.46
N GLN A 2 8.92 -41.14 7.25
CA GLN A 2 9.77 -40.08 6.72
C GLN A 2 8.93 -38.80 6.64
N LEU A 3 9.28 -37.81 7.47
CA LEU A 3 8.73 -36.46 7.37
C LEU A 3 9.61 -35.69 6.39
N LEU A 4 9.22 -35.70 5.11
CA LEU A 4 9.73 -34.78 4.10
C LEU A 4 8.67 -33.72 3.89
N THR A 5 8.87 -32.54 4.48
CA THR A 5 8.44 -31.26 3.89
C THR A 5 9.16 -30.17 4.69
N GLU A 6 10.39 -29.89 4.30
CA GLU A 6 10.94 -28.55 4.41
C GLU A 6 10.07 -27.70 3.47
N ILE A 7 9.03 -27.06 4.01
CA ILE A 7 8.23 -26.11 3.25
C ILE A 7 9.15 -24.90 3.08
N GLU A 8 9.83 -24.81 1.94
CA GLU A 8 10.38 -23.54 1.48
C GLU A 8 9.22 -22.53 1.51
N LYS A 9 9.18 -21.67 2.53
CA LYS A 9 8.31 -20.51 2.50
C LYS A 9 8.84 -19.63 1.38
N SER A 10 8.25 -19.77 0.19
CA SER A 10 8.41 -18.79 -0.89
C SER A 10 8.07 -17.42 -0.31
N GLN A 11 9.05 -16.52 -0.24
CA GLN A 11 8.81 -15.14 0.16
C GLN A 11 7.70 -14.54 -0.70
N GLU A 12 6.73 -13.90 -0.05
CA GLU A 12 5.63 -13.24 -0.75
C GLU A 12 6.17 -12.00 -1.47
N LYS A 13 5.85 -11.87 -2.76
CA LYS A 13 6.37 -10.79 -3.60
C LYS A 13 5.45 -9.58 -3.56
N ILE A 14 6.00 -8.40 -3.35
CA ILE A 14 5.28 -7.13 -3.36
C ILE A 14 5.77 -6.28 -4.52
N LEU A 15 4.83 -5.72 -5.29
CA LEU A 15 5.14 -4.72 -6.31
C LEU A 15 4.73 -3.33 -5.85
N ILE A 16 5.69 -2.43 -5.77
CA ILE A 16 5.47 -1.00 -5.58
C ILE A 16 5.51 -0.32 -6.95
N ILE A 17 4.43 0.38 -7.27
CA ILE A 17 4.29 1.21 -8.46
C ILE A 17 4.45 2.66 -8.04
N ASP A 18 5.58 3.25 -8.40
CA ASP A 18 5.89 4.66 -8.13
C ASP A 18 6.56 5.31 -9.34
N ASN A 19 6.00 6.45 -9.78
CA ASN A 19 6.51 7.20 -10.92
C ASN A 19 7.58 8.24 -10.54
N TYR A 20 7.70 8.58 -9.25
CA TYR A 20 8.51 9.69 -8.79
C TYR A 20 9.92 9.27 -8.36
N GLY A 21 10.12 8.00 -7.97
CA GLY A 21 11.43 7.45 -7.64
C GLY A 21 11.93 7.82 -6.23
N ASP A 22 12.96 7.09 -5.76
CA ASP A 22 13.62 7.06 -4.43
C ASP A 22 13.43 8.31 -3.54
N GLY A 23 12.27 8.44 -2.91
CA GLY A 23 12.07 9.29 -1.75
C GLY A 23 12.35 8.50 -0.46
N ASP A 24 12.75 9.19 0.61
CA ASP A 24 13.03 8.58 1.92
C ASP A 24 11.91 7.66 2.42
N GLY A 25 10.66 7.98 2.09
CA GLY A 25 9.51 7.13 2.41
C GLY A 25 9.43 5.82 1.65
N LEU A 26 9.82 5.81 0.39
CA LEU A 26 9.88 4.60 -0.41
C LEU A 26 10.97 3.67 0.11
N THR A 27 12.14 4.24 0.44
CA THR A 27 13.24 3.51 1.07
C THR A 27 12.80 2.91 2.40
N LEU A 28 12.21 3.71 3.29
CA LEU A 28 11.77 3.25 4.60
C LEU A 28 10.63 2.21 4.51
N LEU A 29 9.72 2.37 3.55
CA LEU A 29 8.67 1.39 3.26
C LEU A 29 9.28 0.07 2.77
N LYS A 30 10.22 0.13 1.83
CA LYS A 30 10.90 -1.06 1.29
C LYS A 30 11.66 -1.79 2.40
N GLU A 31 12.44 -1.08 3.20
CA GLU A 31 13.19 -1.64 4.32
C GLU A 31 12.24 -2.30 5.33
N THR A 32 11.15 -1.62 5.69
CA THR A 32 10.16 -2.17 6.63
C THR A 32 9.51 -3.43 6.08
N LEU A 33 9.12 -3.46 4.80
CA LEU A 33 8.57 -4.67 4.17
C LEU A 33 9.60 -5.81 4.14
N GLN A 34 10.86 -5.53 3.86
CA GLN A 34 11.93 -6.53 3.88
C GLN A 34 12.20 -7.08 5.29
N LYS A 35 12.04 -6.26 6.35
CA LYS A 35 12.09 -6.74 7.75
C LYS A 35 11.02 -7.81 8.04
N TYR A 36 9.91 -7.80 7.30
CA TYR A 36 8.83 -8.79 7.38
C TYR A 36 8.95 -9.93 6.35
N ASP A 37 10.14 -10.13 5.77
CA ASP A 37 10.44 -11.25 4.85
C ASP A 37 9.69 -11.20 3.50
N TYR A 38 9.34 -9.99 3.06
CA TYR A 38 8.77 -9.76 1.73
C TYR A 38 9.83 -9.45 0.68
N ASP A 39 9.67 -10.01 -0.52
CA ASP A 39 10.49 -9.67 -1.68
C ASP A 39 9.89 -8.47 -2.42
N VAL A 40 10.56 -7.33 -2.37
CA VAL A 40 10.01 -6.03 -2.78
C VAL A 40 10.58 -5.57 -4.12
N PHE A 41 9.69 -5.39 -5.09
CA PHE A 41 9.98 -4.90 -6.43
C PHE A 41 9.43 -3.50 -6.61
N VAL A 42 10.17 -2.63 -7.28
CA VAL A 42 9.73 -1.26 -7.58
C VAL A 42 9.73 -1.05 -9.09
N THR A 43 8.66 -0.46 -9.61
CA THR A 43 8.53 -0.14 -11.04
C THR A 43 7.76 1.16 -11.24
N PRO A 44 8.15 2.01 -12.21
CA PRO A 44 7.32 3.14 -12.64
C PRO A 44 6.20 2.73 -13.61
N LYS A 45 6.14 1.46 -14.00
CA LYS A 45 5.16 0.96 -14.98
C LYS A 45 4.21 -0.02 -14.32
N ILE A 46 2.91 0.22 -14.53
CA ILE A 46 1.87 -0.73 -14.18
C ILE A 46 2.04 -1.96 -15.09
N PRO A 47 2.19 -3.17 -14.54
CA PRO A 47 2.33 -4.36 -15.35
C PRO A 47 1.08 -4.60 -16.19
N GLN A 48 1.25 -4.92 -17.47
CA GLN A 48 0.13 -5.10 -18.43
C GLN A 48 -0.64 -6.42 -18.20
N LYS A 49 -0.08 -7.35 -17.41
CA LYS A 49 -0.69 -8.63 -17.05
C LYS A 49 -0.45 -8.89 -15.58
N ASN A 50 -1.34 -9.67 -14.96
CA ASN A 50 -1.28 -10.09 -13.56
C ASN A 50 0.05 -10.80 -13.27
N SER A 51 1.05 -10.03 -12.93
CA SER A 51 2.26 -10.55 -12.32
C SER A 51 1.86 -11.25 -11.02
N HIS A 52 2.49 -12.36 -10.66
CA HIS A 52 2.12 -13.12 -9.47
C HIS A 52 2.68 -12.46 -8.19
N PHE A 53 2.29 -11.21 -7.92
CA PHE A 53 2.62 -10.48 -6.69
C PHE A 53 1.51 -10.66 -5.66
N PHE A 54 1.87 -10.98 -4.43
CA PHE A 54 0.94 -11.03 -3.30
C PHE A 54 0.26 -9.68 -3.06
N ALA A 55 1.01 -8.58 -3.17
CA ALA A 55 0.49 -7.24 -2.99
C ALA A 55 0.98 -6.25 -4.05
N TYR A 56 0.11 -5.28 -4.35
CA TYR A 56 0.35 -4.15 -5.23
C TYR A 56 0.16 -2.85 -4.46
N ILE A 57 1.22 -2.04 -4.37
CA ILE A 57 1.21 -0.74 -3.69
C ILE A 57 1.40 0.34 -4.74
N PHE A 58 0.41 1.21 -4.92
CA PHE A 58 0.42 2.30 -5.88
C PHE A 58 0.66 3.62 -5.15
N ILE A 59 1.76 4.32 -5.46
CA ILE A 59 2.12 5.58 -4.81
C ILE A 59 1.79 6.74 -5.75
N ASN A 60 0.89 7.63 -5.32
CA ASN A 60 0.47 8.84 -6.04
C ASN A 60 -0.04 8.61 -7.47
N VAL A 61 -0.45 7.37 -7.77
CA VAL A 61 -1.01 6.95 -9.05
C VAL A 61 -2.48 7.39 -9.14
N THR A 62 -2.88 7.86 -10.32
CA THR A 62 -4.25 8.35 -10.56
C THR A 62 -5.29 7.23 -10.57
N ASP A 63 -6.51 7.59 -10.20
CA ASP A 63 -7.74 6.79 -10.26
C ASP A 63 -7.98 6.04 -11.58
N LYS A 64 -7.59 6.59 -12.73
CA LYS A 64 -7.69 5.94 -14.06
C LYS A 64 -6.98 4.57 -14.16
N VAL A 65 -6.16 4.22 -13.18
CA VAL A 65 -5.48 2.92 -13.11
C VAL A 65 -6.42 1.83 -12.61
N LEU A 66 -7.44 2.16 -11.82
CA LEU A 66 -8.40 1.18 -11.32
C LEU A 66 -9.11 0.43 -12.44
N ASP A 67 -9.49 1.15 -13.50
CA ASP A 67 -10.20 0.58 -14.65
C ASP A 67 -9.34 -0.43 -15.45
N LYS A 68 -8.01 -0.38 -15.25
CA LYS A 68 -7.05 -1.25 -15.92
C LYS A 68 -6.62 -2.43 -15.05
N LEU A 69 -6.95 -2.42 -13.76
CA LEU A 69 -6.57 -3.48 -12.83
C LEU A 69 -7.64 -4.57 -12.82
N ILE A 70 -7.18 -5.80 -13.06
CA ILE A 70 -8.00 -6.98 -12.82
C ILE A 70 -7.80 -7.36 -11.35
N TYR A 71 -8.80 -7.08 -10.51
CA TYR A 71 -8.77 -7.42 -9.09
C TYR A 71 -8.91 -8.92 -8.91
N SER A 72 -7.94 -9.52 -8.24
CA SER A 72 -8.03 -10.89 -7.76
C SER A 72 -8.24 -10.87 -6.24
N PRO A 73 -9.13 -11.74 -5.71
CA PRO A 73 -9.38 -11.82 -4.27
C PRO A 73 -8.16 -12.29 -3.47
N HIS A 74 -7.17 -12.90 -4.13
CA HIS A 74 -5.94 -13.37 -3.51
C HIS A 74 -4.85 -12.30 -3.42
N ASN A 75 -5.05 -11.15 -4.06
CA ASN A 75 -4.05 -10.09 -4.14
C ASN A 75 -4.48 -8.90 -3.28
N LYS A 76 -3.52 -8.27 -2.61
CA LYS A 76 -3.76 -7.02 -1.87
C LYS A 76 -3.51 -5.83 -2.79
N TYR A 77 -4.42 -4.87 -2.83
CA TYR A 77 -4.28 -3.64 -3.60
C TYR A 77 -4.34 -2.43 -2.68
N VAL A 78 -3.27 -1.63 -2.67
CA VAL A 78 -3.15 -0.48 -1.78
C VAL A 78 -2.78 0.75 -2.58
N PHE A 79 -3.50 1.85 -2.40
CA PHE A 79 -3.19 3.14 -2.99
C PHE A 79 -2.75 4.11 -1.90
N ILE A 80 -1.54 4.64 -2.02
CA ILE A 80 -0.96 5.62 -1.11
C ILE A 80 -0.95 6.98 -1.80
N PHE A 81 -1.57 7.97 -1.17
CA PHE A 81 -1.62 9.35 -1.64
C PHE A 81 -0.92 10.26 -0.65
N ILE A 82 0.12 10.93 -1.12
CA ILE A 82 0.95 11.83 -0.31
C ILE A 82 0.61 13.25 -0.72
N ASN A 83 0.16 14.08 0.23
CA ASN A 83 -0.29 15.45 -0.02
C ASN A 83 -1.39 15.54 -1.10
N LYS A 84 -2.15 14.45 -1.28
CA LYS A 84 -3.19 14.29 -2.31
C LYS A 84 -4.51 13.84 -1.70
N THR A 85 -4.86 14.36 -0.53
CA THR A 85 -6.06 14.01 0.26
C THR A 85 -7.36 14.01 -0.54
N LYS A 86 -7.55 14.99 -1.44
CA LYS A 86 -8.72 15.00 -2.32
C LYS A 86 -8.80 13.74 -3.20
N PHE A 87 -7.68 13.29 -3.77
CA PHE A 87 -7.63 12.07 -4.56
C PHE A 87 -7.85 10.82 -3.70
N ALA A 88 -7.25 10.77 -2.51
CA ALA A 88 -7.46 9.67 -1.57
C ALA A 88 -8.94 9.49 -1.21
N HIS A 89 -9.62 10.58 -0.85
CA HIS A 89 -11.05 10.53 -0.53
C HIS A 89 -11.93 10.23 -1.74
N SER A 90 -11.61 10.75 -2.93
CA SER A 90 -12.33 10.40 -4.16
C SER A 90 -12.20 8.91 -4.48
N LEU A 91 -10.99 8.36 -4.35
CA LEU A 91 -10.74 6.94 -4.55
C LEU A 91 -11.49 6.11 -3.50
N HIS A 92 -11.40 6.48 -2.22
CA HIS A 92 -12.08 5.77 -1.15
C HIS A 92 -13.59 5.71 -1.40
N LYS A 93 -14.23 6.82 -1.82
CA LYS A 93 -15.65 6.81 -2.20
C LYS A 93 -15.96 5.82 -3.32
N LEU A 94 -15.12 5.76 -4.36
CA LEU A 94 -15.28 4.81 -5.45
C LEU A 94 -15.14 3.37 -4.94
N VAL A 95 -14.10 3.08 -4.16
CA VAL A 95 -13.85 1.78 -3.54
C VAL A 95 -15.03 1.33 -2.68
N THR A 96 -15.57 2.21 -1.83
CA THR A 96 -16.73 1.91 -0.99
C THR A 96 -17.99 1.67 -1.83
N ASN A 97 -18.28 2.54 -2.80
CA ASN A 97 -19.49 2.44 -3.63
C ASN A 97 -19.52 1.16 -4.48
N HIS A 98 -18.35 0.74 -4.98
CA HIS A 98 -18.21 -0.44 -5.84
C HIS A 98 -17.74 -1.69 -5.08
N LYS A 99 -17.55 -1.61 -3.75
CA LYS A 99 -17.07 -2.69 -2.89
C LYS A 99 -15.78 -3.34 -3.41
N LEU A 100 -14.85 -2.52 -3.88
CA LEU A 100 -13.57 -3.01 -4.40
C LEU A 100 -12.68 -3.49 -3.24
N PRO A 101 -11.90 -4.57 -3.41
CA PRO A 101 -10.97 -5.07 -2.39
C PRO A 101 -9.67 -4.24 -2.36
N VAL A 102 -9.81 -2.93 -2.15
CA VAL A 102 -8.73 -1.95 -2.24
C VAL A 102 -8.64 -1.20 -0.91
N LYS A 103 -7.42 -0.98 -0.44
CA LYS A 103 -7.14 -0.08 0.68
C LYS A 103 -6.55 1.22 0.17
N VAL A 104 -6.92 2.31 0.83
CA VAL A 104 -6.50 3.66 0.49
C VAL A 104 -5.81 4.25 1.71
N ILE A 105 -4.66 4.88 1.48
CA ILE A 105 -3.85 5.52 2.50
C ILE A 105 -3.70 6.98 2.09
N ASP A 106 -4.18 7.89 2.94
CA ASP A 106 -4.06 9.33 2.80
C ASP A 106 -2.99 9.84 3.78
N ILE A 107 -1.92 10.42 3.26
CA ILE A 107 -0.84 11.01 4.05
C ILE A 107 -0.91 12.52 3.88
N VAL A 108 -1.32 13.20 4.96
CA VAL A 108 -1.56 14.65 4.98
C VAL A 108 -0.32 15.38 5.51
N SER A 109 0.34 16.19 4.67
CA SER A 109 1.47 17.08 5.05
C SER A 109 2.62 16.36 5.74
N HIS A 110 3.73 16.21 5.05
CA HIS A 110 4.71 15.25 5.50
C HIS A 110 6.14 15.82 5.47
N ASP A 111 6.65 16.18 6.65
CA ASP A 111 8.02 16.66 6.91
C ASP A 111 9.00 15.51 7.23
N GLY A 112 8.85 14.35 6.56
CA GLY A 112 9.72 13.17 6.73
C GLY A 112 9.01 11.96 7.37
N TYR A 113 9.33 10.74 6.90
CA TYR A 113 8.55 9.53 7.18
C TYR A 113 9.06 8.99 8.49
N GLN A 114 8.18 8.88 9.48
CA GLN A 114 8.55 8.20 10.72
C GLN A 114 8.36 6.70 10.55
N GLU A 115 9.27 5.92 11.13
CA GLU A 115 9.20 4.45 11.11
C GLU A 115 7.84 3.95 11.60
N ARG A 116 7.30 4.57 12.66
CA ARG A 116 5.95 4.28 13.18
C ARG A 116 4.83 4.47 12.15
N GLU A 117 4.93 5.46 11.29
CA GLU A 117 3.92 5.71 10.24
C GLU A 117 4.01 4.65 9.16
N ILE A 118 5.22 4.27 8.76
CA ILE A 118 5.46 3.16 7.83
C ILE A 118 4.96 1.83 8.41
N GLU A 119 5.21 1.56 9.69
CA GLU A 119 4.65 0.38 10.36
C GLU A 119 3.13 0.38 10.28
N GLN A 120 2.46 1.50 10.55
CA GLN A 120 1.01 1.61 10.41
C GLN A 120 0.53 1.34 8.97
N ILE A 121 1.27 1.82 7.96
CA ILE A 121 0.99 1.53 6.55
C ILE A 121 1.06 0.03 6.27
N VAL A 122 2.11 -0.65 6.76
CA VAL A 122 2.30 -2.09 6.57
C VAL A 122 1.20 -2.87 7.28
N TRP A 123 0.95 -2.59 8.56
CA TRP A 123 -0.12 -3.21 9.34
C TRP A 123 -1.48 -3.03 8.68
N PHE A 124 -1.81 -1.80 8.28
CA PHE A 124 -3.07 -1.51 7.61
C PHE A 124 -3.16 -2.20 6.25
N THR A 125 -2.07 -2.30 5.49
CA THR A 125 -2.05 -2.99 4.18
C THR A 125 -2.47 -4.45 4.33
N PHE A 126 -1.86 -5.16 5.28
CA PHE A 126 -2.03 -6.61 5.41
C PHE A 126 -3.13 -7.04 6.39
N SER A 127 -3.74 -6.11 7.13
CA SER A 127 -4.85 -6.43 8.04
C SER A 127 -6.04 -7.07 7.30
N GLU A 128 -6.85 -7.83 8.03
CA GLU A 128 -8.12 -8.39 7.54
C GLU A 128 -9.31 -7.47 7.82
N THR A 129 -9.05 -6.20 8.17
CA THR A 129 -10.11 -5.24 8.51
C THR A 129 -10.93 -4.87 7.27
N THR A 130 -12.20 -4.54 7.50
CA THR A 130 -13.11 -4.00 6.47
C THR A 130 -12.87 -2.52 6.20
N GLU A 131 -12.05 -1.86 7.01
CA GLU A 131 -11.63 -0.48 6.81
C GLU A 131 -10.79 -0.37 5.53
N SER A 132 -11.23 0.50 4.62
CA SER A 132 -10.57 0.75 3.34
C SER A 132 -9.87 2.10 3.27
N LEU A 133 -9.87 2.89 4.35
CA LEU A 133 -9.14 4.16 4.44
C LEU A 133 -8.33 4.27 5.74
N LEU A 134 -7.05 4.52 5.59
CA LEU A 134 -6.16 4.99 6.65
C LEU A 134 -5.79 6.45 6.36
N THR A 135 -5.94 7.33 7.34
CA THR A 135 -5.44 8.72 7.24
C THR A 135 -4.33 8.95 8.25
N LEU A 136 -3.13 9.23 7.74
CA LEU A 136 -1.98 9.62 8.53
C LEU A 136 -1.89 11.15 8.55
N ARG A 137 -1.79 11.70 9.76
CA ARG A 137 -1.68 13.14 10.00
C ARG A 137 -0.43 13.41 10.83
N PRO A 138 0.20 14.58 10.66
CA PRO A 138 1.33 14.94 11.47
C PRO A 138 0.88 15.05 12.93
N ALA A 139 1.77 14.65 13.86
CA ALA A 139 1.48 14.66 15.30
C ALA A 139 1.03 16.05 15.82
N TYR A 140 1.45 17.13 15.15
CA TYR A 140 1.07 18.51 15.50
C TYR A 140 -0.36 18.92 15.09
N MET A 141 -1.08 18.10 14.32
CA MET A 141 -2.48 18.32 13.94
C MET A 141 -3.50 17.56 14.82
N LYS A 142 -3.10 17.15 16.04
CA LYS A 142 -4.09 16.84 17.09
C LYS A 142 -4.77 18.15 17.47
N LYS A 143 -5.91 18.43 16.81
CA LYS A 143 -6.74 19.61 17.05
C LYS A 143 -6.93 19.84 18.55
N GLN A 144 -6.62 21.06 18.98
CA GLN A 144 -7.34 21.72 20.05
C GLN A 144 -8.85 21.61 19.73
N VAL A 145 -9.53 20.75 20.47
CA VAL A 145 -10.99 20.73 20.51
C VAL A 145 -11.36 21.97 21.33
N LYS A 146 -11.97 22.95 20.65
CA LYS A 146 -12.71 24.04 21.30
C LYS A 146 -14.11 23.55 21.64
#